data_AF-A0A3P1AJV7-F1
#
_entry.id   AF-A0A3P1AJV7-F1
#
_cell.length_a   1.000
_cell.length_b   1.000
_cell.length_c   1.000
_cell.angle_alpha   90.00
_cell.angle_beta   90.00
_cell.angle_gamma   90.00
#
_symmetry.space_group_name_H-M   'P 1'
#
loop_
_entity.id
_entity.type
_entity.pdbx_description
1 polymer ?
#
loop_
_entity_poly.entity_id
_entity_poly.type
_entity_poly.pdbx_seq_one_letter_code
_entity_poly.pdbx_strand_id
1 'polypeptide(L)'
;MQPQWEVADVLRKVDLSNQNFTVHQEKTLRALTLCRTAALGGHVDACDACGNISISYNSCRNRHCPKCQGHKREEWIQAREQDLLPCSYYHLVFTLPDSLNGLAIAHPKIVYKILFDSVWSTLNQFGKTEGLQLGMIAILHTWGQNLSLHPHLHCIIPGGGIDANGKWKRKIKADKYLFAVKALSKVFRAKFVALLRKEKLADAHVLQSLFDKNWVVYAKRPFGGPKQVIEYLGRYTHKVAISNHRIKNVTNQEVTIAYKDYKDGSKTKQLTLKNEEFTRRFSLHILPKRFVRIRHYGILSSSWKRGKLQQLQHDLNIIRPEIETKTQLKKCYCC
;
A
#
# COMPACT_ATOMS: atom_id res chain seq x y z
N MET A 1 13.89 -9.35 -16.36
CA MET A 1 15.28 -9.24 -15.88
C MET A 1 15.30 -9.49 -14.38
N GLN A 2 16.15 -10.38 -13.88
CA GLN A 2 16.29 -10.59 -12.43
C GLN A 2 17.12 -9.45 -11.82
N PRO A 3 16.84 -9.01 -10.58
CA PRO A 3 17.67 -8.03 -9.90
C PRO A 3 19.03 -8.64 -9.56
N GLN A 4 20.11 -7.86 -9.72
CA GLN A 4 21.47 -8.29 -9.34
C GLN A 4 21.61 -8.47 -7.81
N TRP A 5 20.94 -7.60 -7.05
CA TRP A 5 20.98 -7.58 -5.59
C TRP A 5 19.57 -7.56 -5.01
N GLU A 6 19.40 -8.18 -3.86
CA GLU A 6 18.14 -8.26 -3.15
C GLU A 6 18.24 -7.70 -1.74
N VAL A 7 17.08 -7.39 -1.13
CA VAL A 7 17.03 -7.02 0.29
C VAL A 7 17.69 -8.08 1.17
N ALA A 8 17.53 -9.36 0.82
CA ALA A 8 18.13 -10.47 1.55
C ALA A 8 19.67 -10.38 1.61
N ASP A 9 20.32 -9.89 0.56
CA ASP A 9 21.77 -9.80 0.50
C ASP A 9 22.31 -8.76 1.48
N VAL A 10 21.61 -7.63 1.64
CA VAL A 10 21.92 -6.62 2.65
C VAL A 10 21.69 -7.18 4.06
N LEU A 11 20.55 -7.84 4.28
CA LEU A 11 20.19 -8.36 5.60
C LEU A 11 21.14 -9.45 6.09
N ARG A 12 21.79 -10.22 5.19
CA ARG A 12 22.82 -11.22 5.56
C ARG A 12 24.14 -10.58 6.00
N LYS A 13 24.35 -9.29 5.74
CA LYS A 13 25.55 -8.54 6.18
C LYS A 13 25.38 -7.89 7.55
N VAL A 14 24.20 -8.00 8.17
CA VAL A 14 23.89 -7.40 9.46
C VAL A 14 23.59 -8.49 10.48
N ASP A 15 24.19 -8.37 11.66
CA ASP A 15 23.78 -9.17 12.81
C ASP A 15 22.43 -8.66 13.34
N LEU A 16 21.35 -9.33 12.93
CA LEU A 16 19.98 -8.94 13.27
C LEU A 16 19.65 -9.12 14.77
N SER A 17 20.41 -9.94 15.49
CA SER A 17 20.20 -10.21 16.93
C SER A 17 20.73 -9.09 17.81
N ASN A 18 21.82 -8.46 17.39
CA ASN A 18 22.48 -7.36 18.11
C ASN A 18 21.91 -5.98 17.74
N GLN A 19 20.64 -5.93 17.32
CA GLN A 19 19.94 -4.69 16.98
C GLN A 19 18.72 -4.52 17.89
N ASN A 20 18.34 -3.27 18.16
CA ASN A 20 17.16 -2.93 18.96
C ASN A 20 15.82 -3.13 18.20
N PHE A 21 15.65 -4.29 17.56
CA PHE A 21 14.42 -4.65 16.87
C PHE A 21 13.42 -5.32 17.82
N THR A 22 12.14 -5.09 17.57
CA THR A 22 11.11 -5.93 18.20
C THR A 22 11.20 -7.36 17.67
N VAL A 23 10.78 -8.34 18.47
CA VAL A 23 10.70 -9.76 18.06
C VAL A 23 9.95 -9.94 16.74
N HIS A 24 8.93 -9.12 16.47
CA HIS A 24 8.19 -9.18 15.20
C HIS A 24 9.02 -8.71 13.99
N GLN A 25 9.78 -7.63 14.16
CA GLN A 25 10.69 -7.13 13.14
C GLN A 25 11.80 -8.14 12.87
N GLU A 26 12.46 -8.63 13.91
CA GLU A 26 13.54 -9.61 13.79
C GLU A 26 13.08 -10.90 13.08
N LYS A 27 11.96 -11.49 13.48
CA LYS A 27 11.37 -12.66 12.80
C LYS A 27 11.04 -12.38 11.34
N THR A 28 10.60 -11.15 11.02
CA THR A 28 10.31 -10.75 9.64
C THR A 28 11.60 -10.62 8.84
N LEU A 29 12.63 -9.96 9.36
CA LEU A 29 13.93 -9.79 8.71
C LEU A 29 14.61 -11.14 8.45
N ARG A 30 14.59 -12.06 9.43
CA ARG A 30 15.06 -13.45 9.26
C ARG A 30 14.26 -14.22 8.20
N ALA A 31 12.93 -14.07 8.16
CA ALA A 31 12.14 -14.68 7.10
C ALA A 31 12.53 -14.15 5.71
N LEU A 32 12.94 -12.88 5.60
CA LEU A 32 13.41 -12.29 4.35
C LEU A 32 14.79 -12.81 3.93
N THR A 33 15.73 -13.03 4.86
CA THR A 33 17.07 -13.57 4.55
C THR A 33 17.03 -14.99 4.00
N LEU A 34 16.12 -15.82 4.53
CA LEU A 34 15.95 -17.23 4.15
C LEU A 34 15.06 -17.44 2.91
N CYS A 35 14.39 -16.40 2.43
CA CYS A 35 13.40 -16.53 1.37
C CYS A 35 14.02 -17.02 0.04
N ARG A 36 13.45 -18.10 -0.54
CA ARG A 36 13.93 -18.76 -1.77
C ARG A 36 15.36 -19.30 -1.63
N THR A 37 15.66 -19.91 -0.49
CA THR A 37 16.91 -20.64 -0.23
C THR A 37 16.60 -22.08 0.19
N ALA A 38 17.61 -22.95 0.15
CA ALA A 38 17.48 -24.34 0.60
C ALA A 38 16.99 -24.47 2.05
N ALA A 39 17.22 -23.46 2.90
CA ALA A 39 16.76 -23.45 4.29
C ALA A 39 15.23 -23.52 4.46
N LEU A 40 14.46 -23.22 3.40
CA LEU A 40 12.99 -23.34 3.41
C LEU A 40 12.50 -24.58 2.63
N GLY A 41 13.41 -25.44 2.18
CA GLY A 41 13.13 -26.54 1.25
C GLY A 41 12.83 -26.04 -0.17
N GLY A 42 12.47 -26.98 -1.04
CA GLY A 42 12.15 -26.68 -2.44
C GLY A 42 11.47 -27.83 -3.16
N HIS A 43 11.19 -27.59 -4.43
CA HIS A 43 10.61 -28.55 -5.37
C HIS A 43 11.64 -28.85 -6.46
N VAL A 44 11.62 -30.08 -6.93
CA VAL A 44 12.37 -30.53 -8.10
C VAL A 44 11.33 -30.92 -9.14
N ASP A 45 11.24 -30.13 -10.19
CA ASP A 45 10.31 -30.34 -11.30
C ASP A 45 11.10 -30.94 -12.47
N ALA A 46 10.60 -32.01 -13.09
CA ALA A 46 11.19 -32.62 -14.29
C ALA A 46 10.23 -32.48 -15.47
N CYS A 47 10.77 -32.10 -16.64
CA CYS A 47 10.00 -32.07 -17.89
C CYS A 47 9.72 -33.49 -18.39
N ASP A 48 8.45 -33.78 -18.70
CA ASP A 48 8.01 -35.05 -19.27
C ASP A 48 8.45 -35.26 -20.73
N ALA A 49 8.73 -34.17 -21.45
CA ALA A 49 9.19 -34.23 -22.85
C ALA A 49 10.72 -34.37 -22.98
N CYS A 50 11.51 -33.55 -22.28
CA CYS A 50 12.97 -33.49 -22.47
C CYS A 50 13.78 -33.90 -21.24
N GLY A 51 13.14 -34.29 -20.14
CA GLY A 51 13.81 -34.69 -18.90
C GLY A 51 14.49 -33.55 -18.14
N ASN A 52 14.44 -32.30 -18.64
CA ASN A 52 15.09 -31.17 -18.00
C ASN A 52 14.59 -30.98 -16.56
N ILE A 53 15.52 -30.95 -15.61
CA ILE A 53 15.25 -30.74 -14.19
C ILE A 53 15.36 -29.26 -13.86
N SER A 54 14.39 -28.75 -13.09
CA SER A 54 14.46 -27.41 -12.52
C SER A 54 14.20 -27.46 -11.01
N ILE A 55 15.04 -26.77 -10.24
CA ILE A 55 14.92 -26.69 -8.79
C ILE A 55 14.31 -25.33 -8.44
N SER A 56 13.27 -25.33 -7.60
CA SER A 56 12.68 -24.10 -7.10
C SER A 56 12.55 -24.10 -5.58
N TYR A 57 13.21 -23.14 -4.91
CA TYR A 57 13.14 -23.02 -3.46
C TYR A 57 11.85 -22.35 -2.98
N ASN A 58 11.40 -22.72 -1.79
CA ASN A 58 10.18 -22.21 -1.18
C ASN A 58 10.29 -20.74 -0.79
N SER A 59 9.16 -20.03 -0.91
CA SER A 59 9.05 -18.62 -0.50
C SER A 59 8.78 -18.51 0.99
N CYS A 60 9.25 -17.46 1.66
CA CYS A 60 8.94 -17.24 3.08
C CYS A 60 7.49 -16.79 3.34
N ARG A 61 6.72 -16.49 2.28
CA ARG A 61 5.33 -16.03 2.30
C ARG A 61 5.08 -14.75 3.13
N ASN A 62 6.12 -14.09 3.64
CA ASN A 62 6.00 -12.88 4.43
C ASN A 62 5.53 -11.70 3.55
N ARG A 63 4.53 -10.96 4.04
CA ARG A 63 3.91 -9.82 3.36
C ARG A 63 4.84 -8.63 3.11
N HIS A 64 5.99 -8.59 3.78
CA HIS A 64 7.02 -7.55 3.63
C HIS A 64 8.16 -7.99 2.71
N CYS A 65 8.13 -9.23 2.20
CA CYS A 65 9.17 -9.74 1.30
C CYS A 65 8.98 -9.21 -0.13
N PRO A 66 9.98 -8.56 -0.74
CA PRO A 66 9.92 -8.08 -2.12
C PRO A 66 9.67 -9.17 -3.18
N LYS A 67 9.99 -10.43 -2.86
CA LYS A 67 9.90 -11.58 -3.79
C LYS A 67 8.55 -12.30 -3.74
N CYS A 68 7.85 -12.25 -2.61
CA CYS A 68 6.71 -13.13 -2.35
C CYS A 68 5.35 -12.56 -2.78
N GLN A 69 5.25 -11.25 -3.02
CA GLN A 69 3.95 -10.59 -3.14
C GLN A 69 3.38 -10.54 -4.58
N GLY A 70 4.07 -11.11 -5.56
CA GLY A 70 3.66 -11.09 -6.98
C GLY A 70 2.29 -11.74 -7.22
N HIS A 71 2.17 -13.04 -6.94
CA HIS A 71 0.89 -13.77 -7.12
C HIS A 71 -0.27 -13.14 -6.33
N LYS A 72 -0.05 -12.80 -5.05
CA LYS A 72 -1.08 -12.14 -4.21
C LYS A 72 -1.54 -10.81 -4.77
N ARG A 73 -0.63 -10.08 -5.42
CA ARG A 73 -0.98 -8.83 -6.12
C ARG A 73 -1.92 -9.10 -7.27
N GLU A 74 -1.64 -10.11 -8.09
CA GLU A 74 -2.45 -10.49 -9.26
C GLU A 74 -3.83 -11.00 -8.84
N GLU A 75 -3.89 -11.95 -7.90
CA GLU A 75 -5.15 -12.44 -7.32
C GLU A 75 -5.99 -11.28 -6.76
N TRP A 76 -5.35 -10.37 -6.02
CA TRP A 76 -6.04 -9.22 -5.44
C TRP A 76 -6.53 -8.24 -6.52
N ILE A 77 -5.75 -8.05 -7.59
CA ILE A 77 -6.14 -7.23 -8.76
C ILE A 77 -7.39 -7.82 -9.40
N GLN A 78 -7.38 -9.11 -9.73
CA GLN A 78 -8.51 -9.80 -10.35
C GLN A 78 -9.76 -9.69 -9.48
N ALA A 79 -9.61 -9.93 -8.18
CA ALA A 79 -10.70 -9.77 -7.21
C ALA A 79 -11.18 -8.31 -7.04
N ARG A 80 -10.42 -7.31 -7.48
CA ARG A 80 -10.87 -5.91 -7.51
C ARG A 80 -11.44 -5.49 -8.85
N GLU A 81 -11.00 -6.07 -9.96
CA GLU A 81 -11.62 -5.86 -11.28
C GLU A 81 -13.12 -6.14 -11.22
N GLN A 82 -13.49 -7.21 -10.53
CA GLN A 82 -14.89 -7.60 -10.33
C GLN A 82 -15.71 -6.63 -9.49
N ASP A 83 -15.07 -5.77 -8.68
CA ASP A 83 -15.75 -4.83 -7.80
C ASP A 83 -15.92 -3.43 -8.44
N LEU A 84 -15.37 -3.22 -9.64
CA LEU A 84 -15.39 -1.89 -10.26
C LEU A 84 -16.77 -1.54 -10.82
N LEU A 85 -17.05 -0.24 -10.83
CA LEU A 85 -18.26 0.40 -11.32
C LEU A 85 -17.91 1.22 -12.57
N PRO A 86 -18.85 1.44 -13.51
CA PRO A 86 -18.65 2.18 -14.75
C PRO A 86 -18.65 3.69 -14.47
N CYS A 87 -17.70 4.15 -13.67
CA CYS A 87 -17.50 5.53 -13.31
C CYS A 87 -16.01 5.91 -13.32
N SER A 88 -15.75 7.21 -13.35
CA SER A 88 -14.43 7.75 -13.02
C SER A 88 -14.04 7.35 -11.60
N TYR A 89 -12.74 7.19 -11.36
CA TYR A 89 -12.22 6.93 -10.02
C TYR A 89 -11.20 8.00 -9.65
N TYR A 90 -11.30 8.50 -8.43
CA TYR A 90 -10.42 9.55 -7.93
C TYR A 90 -9.35 8.95 -7.02
N HIS A 91 -8.14 9.48 -7.14
CA HIS A 91 -7.01 9.10 -6.31
C HIS A 91 -6.65 10.25 -5.37
N LEU A 92 -6.90 10.04 -4.08
CA LEU A 92 -6.54 10.97 -3.02
C LEU A 92 -5.43 10.36 -2.16
N VAL A 93 -4.44 11.17 -1.79
CA VAL A 93 -3.36 10.77 -0.91
C VAL A 93 -3.36 11.65 0.32
N PHE A 94 -3.56 11.03 1.48
CA PHE A 94 -3.55 11.71 2.78
C PHE A 94 -2.25 11.37 3.49
N THR A 95 -1.42 12.38 3.73
CA THR A 95 -0.08 12.20 4.28
C THR A 95 0.03 12.82 5.66
N LEU A 96 0.66 12.11 6.60
CA LEU A 96 1.00 12.66 7.91
C LEU A 96 2.25 13.55 7.83
N PRO A 97 2.27 14.70 8.53
CA PRO A 97 3.49 15.49 8.67
C PRO A 97 4.58 14.72 9.40
N ASP A 98 5.82 15.07 9.09
CA ASP A 98 7.04 14.52 9.70
C ASP A 98 7.12 14.66 11.22
N SER A 99 6.49 15.70 11.79
CA SER A 99 6.39 15.88 13.24
C SER A 99 5.65 14.74 13.95
N LEU A 100 4.86 13.94 13.23
CA LEU A 100 4.21 12.74 13.77
C LEU A 100 5.05 11.48 13.65
N ASN A 101 6.24 11.53 13.02
CA ASN A 101 7.07 10.34 12.83
C ASN A 101 7.49 9.70 14.15
N GLY A 102 7.83 10.49 15.18
CA GLY A 102 8.17 9.97 16.51
C GLY A 102 7.02 9.16 17.11
N LEU A 103 5.80 9.71 17.09
CA LEU A 103 4.60 9.01 17.55
C LEU A 103 4.29 7.77 16.68
N ALA A 104 4.52 7.84 15.37
CA ALA A 104 4.31 6.71 14.47
C ALA A 104 5.31 5.57 14.74
N ILE A 105 6.51 5.87 15.24
CA ILE A 105 7.50 4.86 15.67
C ILE A 105 7.10 4.26 17.02
N ALA A 106 6.74 5.11 17.99
CA ALA A 106 6.40 4.66 19.35
C ALA A 106 5.06 3.91 19.41
N HIS A 107 4.04 4.39 18.68
CA HIS A 107 2.66 3.89 18.72
C HIS A 107 2.07 3.64 17.33
N PRO A 108 2.73 2.86 16.44
CA PRO A 108 2.35 2.70 15.04
C PRO A 108 0.91 2.20 14.86
N LYS A 109 0.48 1.24 15.69
CA LYS A 109 -0.86 0.65 15.59
C LYS A 109 -1.96 1.70 15.80
N ILE A 110 -1.79 2.58 16.78
CA ILE A 110 -2.77 3.61 17.14
C ILE A 110 -2.73 4.74 16.11
N VAL A 111 -1.54 5.25 15.79
CA VAL A 111 -1.37 6.34 14.81
C VAL A 111 -1.92 5.96 13.44
N TYR A 112 -1.60 4.76 12.94
CA TYR A 112 -2.12 4.31 11.65
C TYR A 112 -3.64 4.03 11.69
N LYS A 113 -4.17 3.57 12.83
CA LYS A 113 -5.63 3.44 13.01
C LYS A 113 -6.31 4.81 12.93
N ILE A 114 -5.80 5.81 13.65
CA ILE A 114 -6.32 7.19 13.59
C ILE A 114 -6.25 7.72 12.16
N LEU A 115 -5.16 7.46 11.44
CA LEU A 115 -5.01 7.88 10.04
C LEU A 115 -6.14 7.31 9.17
N PHE A 116 -6.44 6.01 9.26
CA PHE A 116 -7.57 5.42 8.54
C PHE A 116 -8.92 6.01 8.94
N ASP A 117 -9.16 6.15 10.24
CA ASP A 117 -10.45 6.58 10.78
C ASP A 117 -10.73 8.05 10.43
N SER A 118 -9.73 8.92 10.55
CA SER A 118 -9.82 10.33 10.20
C SER A 118 -10.02 10.56 8.70
N VAL A 119 -9.32 9.80 7.84
CA VAL A 119 -9.51 9.87 6.38
C VAL A 119 -10.91 9.45 5.97
N TRP A 120 -11.38 8.28 6.43
CA TRP A 120 -12.73 7.83 6.10
C TRP A 120 -13.80 8.76 6.67
N SER A 121 -13.66 9.20 7.92
CA SER A 121 -14.59 10.15 8.52
C SER A 121 -14.65 11.46 7.73
N THR A 122 -13.51 11.96 7.23
CA THR A 122 -13.46 13.15 6.37
C THR A 122 -14.25 12.93 5.08
N LEU A 123 -13.93 11.88 4.32
CA LEU A 123 -14.59 11.61 3.04
C LEU A 123 -16.08 11.31 3.20
N ASN A 124 -16.45 10.53 4.21
CA ASN A 124 -17.85 10.22 4.51
C ASN A 124 -18.66 11.46 4.85
N GLN A 125 -18.09 12.43 5.59
CA GLN A 125 -18.76 13.70 5.86
C GLN A 125 -19.01 14.48 4.56
N PHE A 126 -18.00 14.61 3.70
CA PHE A 126 -18.13 15.32 2.43
C PHE A 126 -19.14 14.63 1.49
N GLY A 127 -19.16 13.29 1.48
CA GLY A 127 -20.20 12.53 0.78
C GLY A 127 -21.60 12.84 1.28
N LYS A 128 -21.81 12.81 2.60
CA LYS A 128 -23.11 13.12 3.22
C LYS A 128 -23.57 14.56 2.92
N THR A 129 -22.67 15.54 2.93
CA THR A 129 -23.00 16.93 2.56
C THR A 129 -23.53 17.03 1.13
N GLU A 130 -23.12 16.13 0.23
CA GLU A 130 -23.61 16.04 -1.15
C GLU A 130 -24.82 15.08 -1.29
N GLY A 131 -25.34 14.55 -0.18
CA GLY A 131 -26.43 13.57 -0.19
C GLY A 131 -26.03 12.18 -0.69
N LEU A 132 -24.73 11.83 -0.67
CA LEU A 132 -24.20 10.58 -1.22
C LEU A 132 -23.50 9.70 -0.18
N GLN A 133 -23.86 8.42 -0.17
CA GLN A 133 -23.05 7.37 0.43
C GLN A 133 -21.92 6.96 -0.52
N LEU A 134 -20.69 7.32 -0.16
CA LEU A 134 -19.49 7.02 -0.95
C LEU A 134 -18.95 5.61 -0.73
N GLY A 135 -17.92 5.26 -1.49
CA GLY A 135 -17.06 4.09 -1.26
C GLY A 135 -15.59 4.46 -1.32
N MET A 136 -14.73 3.71 -0.64
CA MET A 136 -13.29 3.93 -0.69
C MET A 136 -12.52 2.63 -0.52
N ILE A 137 -11.45 2.46 -1.30
CA ILE A 137 -10.37 1.53 -1.02
C ILE A 137 -9.19 2.36 -0.51
N ALA A 138 -8.70 2.10 0.70
CA ALA A 138 -7.55 2.80 1.28
C ALA A 138 -6.39 1.85 1.54
N ILE A 139 -5.18 2.26 1.14
CA ILE A 139 -3.95 1.48 1.21
C ILE A 139 -2.90 2.28 1.97
N LEU A 140 -2.43 1.75 3.09
CA LEU A 140 -1.37 2.36 3.89
C LEU A 140 0.02 2.10 3.31
N HIS A 141 0.74 3.19 3.06
CA HIS A 141 2.18 3.20 2.78
C HIS A 141 2.89 3.94 3.91
N THR A 142 4.12 3.54 4.23
CA THR A 142 4.88 4.12 5.35
C THR A 142 6.27 4.61 4.96
N TRP A 143 6.61 4.65 3.67
CA TRP A 143 7.96 4.96 3.21
C TRP A 143 7.98 6.07 2.15
N GLY A 144 9.05 6.88 2.21
CA GLY A 144 9.48 7.74 1.11
C GLY A 144 10.37 6.97 0.12
N GLN A 145 10.83 7.66 -0.93
CA GLN A 145 11.74 7.03 -1.91
C GLN A 145 13.06 6.59 -1.25
N ASN A 146 13.61 7.36 -0.32
CA ASN A 146 14.86 7.06 0.40
C ASN A 146 14.67 6.19 1.67
N LEU A 147 13.54 5.49 1.80
CA LEU A 147 13.17 4.67 2.97
C LEU A 147 13.03 5.48 4.28
N SER A 148 12.84 6.80 4.21
CA SER A 148 12.40 7.55 5.37
C SER A 148 10.96 7.18 5.74
N LEU A 149 10.63 7.27 7.04
CA LEU A 149 9.25 7.08 7.48
C LEU A 149 8.36 8.20 6.92
N HIS A 150 7.35 7.81 6.17
CA HIS A 150 6.41 8.71 5.51
C HIS A 150 5.02 8.07 5.46
N PRO A 151 4.25 8.05 6.57
CA PRO A 151 2.94 7.43 6.61
C PRO A 151 1.92 8.19 5.76
N HIS A 152 1.31 7.51 4.80
CA HIS A 152 0.26 8.07 3.95
C HIS A 152 -0.73 7.00 3.48
N LEU A 153 -1.97 7.41 3.21
CA LEU A 153 -2.99 6.56 2.61
C LEU A 153 -3.21 6.93 1.15
N HIS A 154 -3.04 5.96 0.27
CA HIS A 154 -3.60 6.03 -1.07
C HIS A 154 -5.05 5.58 -1.04
N CYS A 155 -5.95 6.48 -1.41
CA CYS A 155 -7.39 6.27 -1.40
C CYS A 155 -7.93 6.30 -2.83
N ILE A 156 -8.69 5.28 -3.19
CA ILE A 156 -9.40 5.17 -4.46
C ILE A 156 -10.89 5.26 -4.19
N ILE A 157 -11.53 6.25 -4.80
CA ILE A 157 -12.91 6.61 -4.54
C ILE A 157 -13.69 6.61 -5.86
N PRO A 158 -14.80 5.86 -5.98
CA PRO A 158 -15.70 5.98 -7.12
C PRO A 158 -16.20 7.42 -7.27
N GLY A 159 -16.33 7.90 -8.50
CA GLY A 159 -16.85 9.23 -8.86
C GLY A 159 -18.36 9.35 -8.71
N GLY A 160 -18.94 8.67 -7.72
CA GLY A 160 -20.36 8.58 -7.50
C GLY A 160 -20.64 7.88 -6.17
N GLY A 161 -21.91 7.82 -5.82
CA GLY A 161 -22.38 7.19 -4.59
C GLY A 161 -23.85 6.87 -4.68
N ILE A 162 -24.38 6.39 -3.55
CA ILE A 162 -25.79 6.03 -3.42
C ILE A 162 -26.52 7.17 -2.73
N ASP A 163 -27.61 7.64 -3.32
CA ASP A 163 -28.45 8.68 -2.73
C ASP A 163 -29.36 8.13 -1.61
N ALA A 164 -30.15 9.02 -1.00
CA ALA A 164 -31.09 8.66 0.05
C ALA A 164 -32.17 7.64 -0.39
N ASN A 165 -32.43 7.53 -1.69
CA ASN A 165 -33.40 6.60 -2.27
C ASN A 165 -32.75 5.27 -2.68
N GLY A 166 -31.48 5.04 -2.34
CA GLY A 166 -30.76 3.83 -2.72
C GLY A 166 -30.31 3.82 -4.19
N LYS A 167 -30.48 4.91 -4.93
CA LYS A 167 -30.14 4.98 -6.36
C LYS A 167 -28.71 5.44 -6.57
N TRP A 168 -28.05 4.87 -7.57
CA TRP A 168 -26.74 5.34 -8.01
C TRP A 168 -26.82 6.74 -8.59
N LYS A 169 -26.01 7.64 -8.04
CA LYS A 169 -25.79 8.98 -8.59
C LYS A 169 -24.33 9.12 -8.97
N ARG A 170 -24.10 9.35 -10.26
CA ARG A 170 -22.79 9.79 -10.77
C ARG A 170 -22.59 11.23 -10.31
N LYS A 171 -21.42 11.54 -9.76
CA LYS A 171 -21.03 12.93 -9.54
C LYS A 171 -20.41 13.42 -10.85
N ILE A 172 -21.19 14.14 -11.65
CA ILE A 172 -20.85 14.59 -13.02
C ILE A 172 -19.96 15.85 -13.03
N LYS A 173 -19.53 16.39 -11.88
CA LYS A 173 -18.60 17.53 -11.93
C LYS A 173 -17.28 17.11 -12.58
N ALA A 174 -17.18 17.46 -13.86
CA ALA A 174 -16.09 17.22 -14.79
C ALA A 174 -14.86 18.08 -14.44
N ASP A 175 -14.49 18.10 -13.17
CA ASP A 175 -13.35 18.85 -12.67
C ASP A 175 -12.21 17.89 -12.29
N LYS A 176 -11.00 18.44 -12.22
CA LYS A 176 -9.75 17.72 -11.90
C LYS A 176 -9.81 16.90 -10.58
N TYR A 177 -10.78 17.13 -9.68
CA TYR A 177 -10.81 16.59 -8.32
C TYR A 177 -12.23 16.26 -7.82
N LEU A 178 -12.36 15.29 -6.89
CA LEU A 178 -13.65 14.86 -6.30
C LEU A 178 -14.27 15.90 -5.35
N PHE A 179 -13.41 16.54 -4.56
CA PHE A 179 -13.74 17.56 -3.57
C PHE A 179 -12.63 18.60 -3.51
N ALA A 180 -12.92 19.78 -2.95
CA ALA A 180 -11.93 20.83 -2.76
C ALA A 180 -10.80 20.38 -1.81
N VAL A 181 -9.58 20.28 -2.34
CA VAL A 181 -8.40 19.76 -1.62
C VAL A 181 -8.10 20.56 -0.35
N LYS A 182 -8.17 21.90 -0.41
CA LYS A 182 -7.93 22.77 0.76
C LYS A 182 -8.92 22.47 1.90
N ALA A 183 -10.18 22.20 1.57
CA ALA A 183 -11.21 21.87 2.55
C ALA A 183 -10.96 20.47 3.14
N LEU A 184 -10.66 19.47 2.29
CA LEU A 184 -10.29 18.12 2.73
C LEU A 184 -9.10 18.16 3.70
N SER A 185 -8.04 18.90 3.36
CA SER A 185 -6.85 19.07 4.21
C SER A 185 -7.18 19.61 5.61
N LYS A 186 -7.98 20.68 5.69
CA LYS A 186 -8.36 21.30 6.97
C LYS A 186 -9.19 20.35 7.84
N VAL A 187 -10.20 19.70 7.25
CA VAL A 187 -11.10 18.79 7.99
C VAL A 187 -10.37 17.52 8.40
N PHE A 188 -9.53 16.96 7.53
CA PHE A 188 -8.70 15.80 7.84
C PHE A 188 -7.77 16.07 9.02
N ARG A 189 -7.04 17.19 9.00
CA ARG A 189 -6.19 17.62 10.12
C ARG A 189 -6.97 17.70 11.42
N ALA A 190 -8.10 18.42 11.42
CA ALA A 190 -8.92 18.58 12.61
C ALA A 190 -9.41 17.24 13.17
N LYS A 191 -9.88 16.33 12.31
CA LYS A 191 -10.34 14.99 12.72
C LYS A 191 -9.21 14.11 13.24
N PHE A 192 -8.05 14.15 12.59
CA PHE A 192 -6.87 13.41 13.05
C PHE A 192 -6.44 13.88 14.44
N VAL A 193 -6.29 15.19 14.62
CA VAL A 193 -5.88 15.78 15.91
C VAL A 193 -6.92 15.50 17.01
N ALA A 194 -8.21 15.58 16.70
CA ALA A 194 -9.26 15.26 17.66
C ALA A 194 -9.22 13.79 18.12
N LEU A 195 -8.96 12.85 17.21
CA LEU A 195 -8.78 11.44 17.55
C LEU A 195 -7.47 11.20 18.32
N LEU A 196 -6.38 11.85 17.93
CA LEU A 196 -5.10 11.76 18.64
C LEU A 196 -5.20 12.25 20.09
N ARG A 197 -5.93 13.36 20.31
CA ARG A 197 -6.20 13.89 21.65
C ARG A 197 -6.94 12.88 22.53
N LYS A 198 -7.88 12.12 21.98
CA LYS A 198 -8.63 11.08 22.71
C LYS A 198 -7.75 9.92 23.15
N GLU A 199 -6.74 9.56 22.36
CA GLU A 199 -5.79 8.50 22.69
C GLU A 199 -4.74 8.93 23.74
N LYS A 200 -4.69 10.23 24.10
CA LYS A 200 -3.75 10.79 25.09
C LYS A 200 -2.26 10.49 24.79
N LEU A 201 -1.92 10.40 23.50
CA LEU A 201 -0.56 10.08 23.03
C LEU A 201 0.33 11.30 22.77
N ALA A 202 -0.24 12.50 22.82
CA ALA A 202 0.48 13.75 22.59
C ALA A 202 -0.03 14.81 23.57
N ASP A 203 0.88 15.60 24.11
CA ASP A 203 0.55 16.72 24.98
C ASP A 203 -0.14 17.87 24.21
N ALA A 204 -0.65 18.85 24.95
CA ALA A 204 -1.35 19.98 24.37
C ALA A 204 -0.47 20.82 23.41
N HIS A 205 0.83 20.93 23.69
CA HIS A 205 1.76 21.71 22.88
C HIS A 205 1.99 21.05 21.51
N VAL A 206 2.25 19.74 21.50
CA VAL A 206 2.37 18.95 20.27
C VAL A 206 1.08 19.03 19.45
N LEU A 207 -0.08 18.84 20.09
CA LEU A 207 -1.38 18.92 19.40
C LEU A 207 -1.63 20.31 18.78
N GLN A 208 -1.25 21.38 19.47
CA GLN A 208 -1.38 22.74 18.96
C GLN A 208 -0.45 22.98 17.77
N SER A 209 0.81 22.56 17.85
CA SER A 209 1.80 22.72 16.78
C SER A 209 1.39 22.07 15.44
N LEU A 210 0.53 21.04 15.49
CA LEU A 210 0.00 20.39 14.28
C LEU A 210 -0.92 21.31 13.46
N PHE A 211 -1.50 22.35 14.08
CA PHE A 211 -2.32 23.36 13.40
C PHE A 211 -1.50 24.46 12.74
N ASP A 212 -0.25 24.67 13.17
CA ASP A 212 0.67 25.64 12.57
C ASP A 212 1.17 25.17 11.20
N LYS A 213 1.16 23.85 10.96
CA LYS A 213 1.50 23.25 9.67
C LYS A 213 0.28 23.16 8.74
N ASN A 214 0.51 23.46 7.47
CA ASN A 214 -0.43 23.12 6.40
C ASN A 214 -0.33 21.63 6.07
N TRP A 215 -1.44 20.90 6.26
CA TRP A 215 -1.53 19.50 5.87
C TRP A 215 -1.90 19.40 4.39
N VAL A 216 -1.25 18.50 3.67
CA VAL A 216 -1.45 18.35 2.23
C VAL A 216 -2.18 17.04 1.95
N VAL A 217 -3.40 17.16 1.44
CA VAL A 217 -4.06 16.08 0.71
C VAL A 217 -3.68 16.26 -0.75
N TYR A 218 -3.07 15.25 -1.36
CA TYR A 218 -2.81 15.28 -2.79
C TYR A 218 -3.98 14.65 -3.52
N ALA A 219 -4.48 15.31 -4.56
CA ALA A 219 -5.51 14.76 -5.43
C ALA A 219 -4.95 14.65 -6.84
N LYS A 220 -4.99 13.43 -7.39
CA LYS A 220 -4.69 13.22 -8.81
C LYS A 220 -5.97 13.38 -9.63
N ARG A 221 -5.81 13.77 -10.90
CA ARG A 221 -6.89 13.69 -11.89
C ARG A 221 -7.51 12.29 -11.88
N PRO A 222 -8.83 12.18 -12.13
CA PRO A 222 -9.49 10.89 -12.14
C PRO A 222 -8.83 9.94 -13.15
N PHE A 223 -8.80 8.66 -12.82
CA PHE A 223 -8.43 7.62 -13.76
C PHE A 223 -9.39 7.63 -14.94
N GLY A 224 -8.87 7.40 -16.14
CA GLY A 224 -9.66 7.33 -17.39
C GLY A 224 -10.64 6.16 -17.44
N GLY A 225 -10.65 5.29 -16.43
CA GLY A 225 -11.58 4.17 -16.31
C GLY A 225 -11.08 3.07 -15.37
N PRO A 226 -11.87 1.98 -15.25
CA PRO A 226 -11.55 0.81 -14.42
C PRO A 226 -10.17 0.21 -14.67
N LYS A 227 -9.73 0.09 -15.94
CA LYS A 227 -8.43 -0.51 -16.29
C LYS A 227 -7.24 0.25 -15.66
N GLN A 228 -7.26 1.58 -15.70
CA GLN A 228 -6.18 2.39 -15.10
C GLN A 228 -6.21 2.34 -13.57
N VAL A 229 -7.38 2.17 -12.95
CA VAL A 229 -7.50 1.93 -11.51
C VAL A 229 -6.79 0.64 -11.12
N ILE A 230 -6.95 -0.42 -11.91
CA ILE A 230 -6.31 -1.70 -11.67
C ILE A 230 -4.80 -1.64 -11.81
N GLU A 231 -4.32 -1.03 -12.89
CA GLU A 231 -2.89 -0.87 -13.11
C GLU A 231 -2.24 -0.08 -11.96
N TYR A 232 -2.95 0.95 -11.47
CA TYR A 232 -2.56 1.70 -10.28
C TYR A 232 -2.61 0.81 -9.03
N LEU A 233 -3.73 0.17 -8.75
CA LEU A 233 -3.88 -0.69 -7.58
C LEU A 233 -2.81 -1.78 -7.52
N GLY A 234 -2.50 -2.42 -8.64
CA GLY A 234 -1.42 -3.39 -8.72
C GLY A 234 -0.08 -2.81 -8.28
N ARG A 235 0.27 -1.62 -8.75
CA ARG A 235 1.56 -0.99 -8.41
C ARG A 235 1.70 -0.61 -6.93
N TYR A 236 0.60 -0.40 -6.20
CA TYR A 236 0.64 0.17 -4.85
C TYR A 236 0.10 -0.77 -3.75
N THR A 237 -0.72 -1.77 -4.04
CA THR A 237 -1.37 -2.60 -3.00
C THR A 237 -0.42 -3.56 -2.30
N HIS A 238 0.49 -4.15 -3.06
CA HIS A 238 1.39 -5.23 -2.62
C HIS A 238 2.87 -4.83 -2.63
N LYS A 239 3.14 -3.56 -2.93
CA LYS A 239 4.46 -2.99 -2.86
C LYS A 239 4.98 -3.05 -1.41
N VAL A 240 6.25 -3.35 -1.29
CA VAL A 240 7.01 -3.29 -0.04
C VAL A 240 7.87 -2.02 -0.06
N ALA A 241 8.57 -1.75 1.04
CA ALA A 241 9.34 -0.52 1.20
C ALA A 241 10.29 -0.20 0.02
N ILE A 242 10.93 -1.23 -0.54
CA ILE A 242 11.83 -1.10 -1.69
C ILE A 242 11.75 -2.33 -2.61
N SER A 243 11.82 -2.09 -3.92
CA SER A 243 11.97 -3.17 -4.91
C SER A 243 13.45 -3.56 -5.03
N ASN A 244 13.75 -4.85 -5.19
CA ASN A 244 15.12 -5.34 -5.39
C ASN A 244 15.83 -4.63 -6.56
N HIS A 245 15.11 -4.25 -7.64
CA HIS A 245 15.69 -3.49 -8.75
C HIS A 245 16.26 -2.10 -8.38
N ARG A 246 15.87 -1.57 -7.23
CA ARG A 246 16.39 -0.30 -6.71
C ARG A 246 17.69 -0.50 -5.94
N ILE A 247 18.04 -1.72 -5.55
CA ILE A 247 19.33 -2.03 -4.92
C ILE A 247 20.35 -2.18 -6.06
N LYS A 248 21.38 -1.34 -6.04
CA LYS A 248 22.36 -1.23 -7.13
C LYS A 248 23.68 -1.88 -6.79
N ASN A 249 24.07 -1.82 -5.52
CA ASN A 249 25.27 -2.46 -5.03
C ASN A 249 25.11 -2.86 -3.56
N VAL A 250 25.75 -3.95 -3.16
CA VAL A 250 25.87 -4.39 -1.76
C VAL A 250 27.31 -4.81 -1.51
N THR A 251 27.98 -4.12 -0.59
CA THR A 251 29.31 -4.47 -0.09
C THR A 251 29.21 -5.09 1.30
N ASN A 252 30.34 -5.40 1.92
CA ASN A 252 30.35 -5.91 3.29
C ASN A 252 29.84 -4.88 4.32
N GLN A 253 29.94 -3.57 4.04
CA GLN A 253 29.58 -2.50 4.98
C GLN A 253 28.41 -1.64 4.51
N GLU A 254 28.19 -1.55 3.20
CA GLU A 254 27.27 -0.57 2.63
C GLU A 254 26.37 -1.13 1.54
N VAL A 255 25.26 -0.44 1.33
CA VAL A 255 24.32 -0.70 0.25
C VAL A 255 24.04 0.61 -0.49
N THR A 256 24.03 0.54 -1.81
CA THR A 256 23.63 1.65 -2.68
C THR A 256 22.26 1.41 -3.27
N ILE A 257 21.34 2.37 -3.06
CA ILE A 257 19.99 2.33 -3.60
C ILE A 257 19.73 3.48 -4.56
N ALA A 258 19.05 3.20 -5.67
CA ALA A 258 18.53 4.22 -6.57
C ALA A 258 17.20 4.77 -6.05
N TYR A 259 17.03 6.09 -6.03
CA TYR A 259 15.80 6.76 -5.61
C TYR A 259 15.43 7.90 -6.57
N LYS A 260 14.13 8.21 -6.68
CA LYS A 260 13.66 9.37 -7.43
C LYS A 260 13.61 10.58 -6.52
N ASP A 261 14.30 11.64 -6.90
CA ASP A 261 14.29 12.91 -6.19
C ASP A 261 13.19 13.81 -6.74
N TYR A 262 12.03 13.81 -6.09
CA TYR A 262 10.89 14.63 -6.52
C TYR A 262 11.15 16.14 -6.39
N LYS A 263 12.10 16.56 -5.55
CA LYS A 263 12.46 17.99 -5.41
C LYS A 263 13.32 18.45 -6.58
N ASP A 264 14.07 17.54 -7.21
CA ASP A 264 14.92 17.79 -8.37
C ASP A 264 14.33 17.12 -9.62
N GLY A 265 13.10 17.52 -9.98
CA GLY A 265 12.47 17.11 -11.25
C GLY A 265 12.22 15.60 -11.41
N SER A 266 12.16 14.83 -10.30
CA SER A 266 12.07 13.36 -10.33
C SER A 266 13.28 12.66 -10.95
N LYS A 267 14.45 13.31 -10.98
CA LYS A 267 15.71 12.68 -11.42
C LYS A 267 16.02 11.45 -10.56
N THR A 268 16.62 10.44 -11.19
CA THR A 268 17.06 9.25 -10.48
C THR A 268 18.46 9.49 -9.92
N LYS A 269 18.60 9.41 -8.60
CA LYS A 269 19.86 9.57 -7.86
C LYS A 269 20.19 8.29 -7.12
N GLN A 270 21.43 8.17 -6.65
CA GLN A 270 21.86 7.07 -5.79
C GLN A 270 22.08 7.55 -4.37
N LEU A 271 21.80 6.69 -3.40
CA LEU A 271 22.02 6.90 -1.98
C LEU A 271 22.75 5.67 -1.44
N THR A 272 23.95 5.88 -0.90
CA THR A 272 24.69 4.83 -0.19
C THR A 272 24.44 4.96 1.31
N LEU A 273 24.18 3.83 1.97
CA LEU A 273 23.92 3.72 3.40
C LEU A 273 24.74 2.58 3.96
N LYS A 274 25.13 2.66 5.24
CA LYS A 274 25.56 1.48 5.99
C LYS A 274 24.47 0.40 5.96
N ASN A 275 24.87 -0.87 5.93
CA ASN A 275 23.95 -2.00 5.91
C ASN A 275 22.99 -1.99 7.12
N GLU A 276 23.47 -1.58 8.29
CA GLU A 276 22.70 -1.43 9.52
C GLU A 276 21.66 -0.31 9.39
N GLU A 277 22.02 0.84 8.83
CA GLU A 277 21.10 1.96 8.65
C GLU A 277 20.01 1.64 7.62
N PHE A 278 20.36 0.95 6.54
CA PHE A 278 19.36 0.42 5.59
C PHE A 278 18.40 -0.53 6.30
N THR A 279 18.92 -1.47 7.09
CA THR A 279 18.12 -2.47 7.81
C THR A 279 17.20 -1.80 8.84
N ARG A 280 17.73 -0.81 9.58
CA ARG A 280 16.95 0.01 10.52
C ARG A 280 15.83 0.74 9.81
N ARG A 281 16.09 1.44 8.71
CA ARG A 281 15.05 2.12 7.91
C ARG A 281 14.02 1.15 7.35
N PHE A 282 14.46 0.03 6.79
CA PHE A 282 13.55 -1.00 6.28
C PHE A 282 12.62 -1.52 7.38
N SER A 283 13.14 -1.72 8.61
CA SER A 283 12.37 -2.21 9.75
C SER A 283 11.21 -1.29 10.17
N LEU A 284 11.30 0.03 9.89
CA LEU A 284 10.23 1.00 10.14
C LEU A 284 8.99 0.74 9.29
N HIS A 285 9.13 -0.04 8.21
CA HIS A 285 8.06 -0.34 7.27
C HIS A 285 7.47 -1.74 7.49
N ILE A 286 7.97 -2.48 8.49
CA ILE A 286 7.34 -3.71 8.96
C ILE A 286 6.13 -3.29 9.80
N LEU A 287 4.94 -3.52 9.26
CA LEU A 287 3.70 -3.10 9.91
C LEU A 287 3.46 -3.91 11.20
N PRO A 288 2.77 -3.33 12.19
CA PRO A 288 2.42 -4.06 13.40
C PRO A 288 1.73 -5.39 13.11
N LYS A 289 1.95 -6.39 13.97
CA LYS A 289 1.37 -7.73 13.82
C LYS A 289 -0.15 -7.63 13.64
N ARG A 290 -0.67 -8.35 12.63
CA ARG A 290 -2.10 -8.37 12.24
C ARG A 290 -2.69 -7.01 11.80
N PHE A 291 -1.86 -5.99 11.54
CA PHE A 291 -2.38 -4.71 11.05
C PHE A 291 -2.87 -4.80 9.60
N VAL A 292 -4.13 -4.45 9.37
CA VAL A 292 -4.76 -4.47 8.05
C VAL A 292 -4.31 -3.23 7.25
N ARG A 293 -3.48 -3.47 6.22
CA ARG A 293 -2.92 -2.40 5.35
C ARG A 293 -3.91 -1.87 4.32
N ILE A 294 -4.82 -2.71 3.85
CA ILE A 294 -5.80 -2.37 2.81
C ILE A 294 -7.18 -2.49 3.42
N ARG A 295 -7.95 -1.39 3.42
CA ARG A 295 -9.28 -1.32 4.02
C ARG A 295 -10.28 -0.85 2.97
N HIS A 296 -11.51 -1.34 3.08
CA HIS A 296 -12.60 -1.00 2.18
C HIS A 296 -13.77 -0.41 2.97
N TYR A 297 -14.38 0.64 2.42
CA TYR A 297 -15.36 1.47 3.12
C TYR A 297 -16.58 1.76 2.27
N GLY A 298 -17.68 2.09 2.95
CA GLY A 298 -18.94 2.49 2.32
C GLY A 298 -19.45 1.45 1.34
N ILE A 299 -19.78 1.87 0.13
CA ILE A 299 -20.31 0.97 -0.92
C ILE A 299 -19.31 -0.09 -1.41
N LEU A 300 -18.02 0.06 -1.06
CA LEU A 300 -16.98 -0.93 -1.36
C LEU A 300 -16.63 -1.81 -0.15
N SER A 301 -17.29 -1.63 1.00
CA SER A 301 -17.02 -2.40 2.22
C SER A 301 -17.32 -3.89 2.05
N SER A 302 -16.76 -4.71 2.93
CA SER A 302 -17.05 -6.16 2.96
C SER A 302 -18.55 -6.46 3.14
N SER A 303 -19.26 -5.63 3.91
CA SER A 303 -20.72 -5.75 4.08
C SER A 303 -21.48 -5.54 2.77
N TRP A 304 -21.04 -4.59 1.95
CA TRP A 304 -21.63 -4.33 0.64
C TRP A 304 -21.34 -5.44 -0.36
N LYS A 305 -20.15 -6.02 -0.30
CA LYS A 305 -19.77 -7.15 -1.16
C LYS A 305 -20.55 -8.44 -0.91
N ARG A 306 -21.39 -8.49 0.13
CA ARG A 306 -22.30 -9.62 0.42
C ARG A 306 -23.67 -9.46 -0.26
N GLY A 307 -23.72 -8.92 -1.49
CA GLY A 307 -24.94 -8.85 -2.30
C GLY A 307 -25.31 -7.43 -2.76
N LYS A 308 -25.10 -6.40 -1.95
CA LYS A 308 -25.52 -5.02 -2.29
C LYS A 308 -24.72 -4.45 -3.46
N LEU A 309 -23.42 -4.69 -3.49
CA LEU A 309 -22.58 -4.29 -4.62
C LEU A 309 -22.99 -5.04 -5.88
N GLN A 310 -23.32 -6.33 -5.75
CA GLN A 310 -23.77 -7.15 -6.88
C GLN A 310 -25.10 -6.65 -7.46
N GLN A 311 -26.06 -6.30 -6.59
CA GLN A 311 -27.32 -5.69 -7.01
C GLN A 311 -27.07 -4.36 -7.72
N LEU A 312 -26.25 -3.49 -7.13
CA LEU A 312 -25.89 -2.21 -7.78
C LEU A 312 -25.26 -2.43 -9.15
N GLN A 313 -24.40 -3.44 -9.31
CA GLN A 313 -23.78 -3.74 -10.59
C GLN A 313 -24.80 -4.25 -11.63
N HIS A 314 -25.77 -5.05 -11.17
CA HIS A 314 -26.90 -5.49 -12.00
C HIS A 314 -27.75 -4.30 -12.45
N ASP A 315 -28.12 -3.40 -11.53
CA ASP A 315 -28.90 -2.20 -11.83
C ASP A 315 -28.18 -1.23 -12.80
N LEU A 316 -26.84 -1.31 -12.85
CA LEU A 316 -25.98 -0.56 -13.75
C LEU A 316 -25.64 -1.31 -15.05
N ASN A 317 -26.23 -2.48 -15.29
CA ASN A 317 -26.00 -3.34 -16.46
C ASN A 317 -24.51 -3.65 -16.70
N ILE A 318 -23.76 -3.92 -15.62
CA ILE A 318 -22.33 -4.22 -15.72
C ILE A 318 -22.13 -5.69 -16.05
N ILE A 319 -21.50 -5.96 -17.19
CA ILE A 319 -20.99 -7.28 -17.54
C ILE A 319 -19.72 -7.53 -16.73
N ARG A 320 -19.74 -8.57 -15.88
CA ARG A 320 -18.55 -8.97 -15.13
C ARG A 320 -17.62 -9.78 -16.05
N PRO A 321 -16.30 -9.50 -16.03
CA PRO A 321 -15.35 -10.36 -16.73
C PRO A 321 -15.35 -11.75 -16.08
N GLU A 322 -15.39 -12.79 -16.91
CA GLU A 322 -15.15 -14.16 -16.47
C GLU A 322 -13.71 -14.29 -15.96
N ILE A 323 -13.53 -15.02 -14.85
CA ILE A 323 -12.18 -15.32 -14.35
C ILE A 323 -11.67 -16.54 -15.12
N GLU A 324 -10.73 -16.35 -16.02
CA GLU A 324 -9.94 -17.47 -16.54
C GLU A 324 -9.03 -18.01 -15.43
N THR A 325 -9.25 -19.27 -15.06
CA THR A 325 -8.39 -19.97 -14.11
C THR A 325 -7.09 -20.33 -14.82
N LYS A 326 -6.02 -19.54 -14.64
CA LYS A 326 -4.70 -19.88 -15.19
C LYS A 326 -4.05 -20.97 -14.35
N THR A 327 -4.08 -22.20 -14.84
CA THR A 327 -3.28 -23.31 -14.30
C THR A 327 -1.80 -22.96 -14.42
N GLN A 328 -1.09 -22.90 -13.29
CA GLN A 328 0.33 -22.54 -13.23
C GLN A 328 1.25 -23.75 -13.47
N LEU A 329 1.05 -24.50 -14.55
CA LEU A 329 2.09 -25.42 -15.01
C LEU A 329 3.14 -24.58 -15.75
N LYS A 330 4.36 -24.55 -15.21
CA LYS A 330 5.46 -23.87 -15.90
C LYS A 330 5.81 -24.67 -17.14
N LYS A 331 5.74 -24.03 -18.31
CA LYS A 331 6.33 -24.59 -19.53
C LYS A 331 7.84 -24.73 -19.33
N CYS A 332 8.41 -25.83 -19.82
CA CYS A 332 9.85 -25.99 -19.88
C CYS A 332 10.42 -24.86 -20.76
N TYR A 333 11.59 -24.32 -20.41
CA TYR A 333 12.22 -23.31 -21.28
C TYR A 333 12.84 -23.93 -22.54
N CYS A 334 13.03 -25.26 -22.54
CA CYS A 334 13.60 -26.01 -23.65
C CYS A 334 12.58 -26.37 -24.75
N CYS A 335 11.27 -26.41 -24.44
CA CYS A 335 10.23 -26.88 -25.37
C CYS A 335 8.90 -26.14 -25.21
#